data_AF-A0A504YDE4-F1
#
_entry.id   AF-A0A504YDE4-F1
#
_cell.length_a   1.000
_cell.length_b   1.000
_cell.length_c   1.000
_cell.angle_alpha   90.00
_cell.angle_beta   90.00
_cell.angle_gamma   90.00
#
_symmetry.space_group_name_H-M   'P 1'
#
loop_
_entity.id
_entity.type
_entity.pdbx_description
1 polymer ?
#
loop_
_entity_poly.entity_id
_entity_poly.type
_entity_poly.pdbx_seq_one_letter_code
_entity_poly.pdbx_strand_id
1 'polypeptide(L)'
;MPPGRKSQLHGVQLWLDCGWTNCEKQFSSLTELKQHQSDHYKVLKEEAAYTSCTPLCGICHTPLNLNDYDSVERHSYYHAWSIHLRVKGRELQVLNNWPPCLSDTSSRNMVPELPTKFECGWEYCDYRTNDISEFFSHVSRHSEVSFHEILFNFLFIFPWLSIHIMVILVFAVLTC
;
A
#
# COMPACT_ATOMS: atom_id res chain seq x y z
N MET A 1 -5.62 -19.87 3.81
CA MET A 1 -6.56 -19.85 4.96
C MET A 1 -7.56 -20.98 4.81
N PRO A 2 -8.07 -21.62 5.88
CA PRO A 2 -9.06 -22.70 5.72
C PRO A 2 -10.39 -22.17 5.18
N PRO A 3 -11.15 -22.96 4.39
CA PRO A 3 -12.41 -22.54 3.81
C PRO A 3 -13.44 -22.21 4.91
N GLY A 4 -14.05 -21.03 4.84
CA GLY A 4 -15.19 -20.64 5.69
C GLY A 4 -14.88 -19.71 6.88
N ARG A 5 -13.62 -19.40 7.19
CA ARG A 5 -13.30 -18.39 8.23
C ARG A 5 -13.37 -16.98 7.63
N LYS A 6 -14.45 -16.26 7.93
CA LYS A 6 -14.61 -14.84 7.54
C LYS A 6 -13.59 -13.98 8.30
N SER A 7 -13.11 -12.91 7.64
CA SER A 7 -12.29 -11.87 8.28
C SER A 7 -13.01 -11.32 9.52
N GLN A 8 -12.25 -10.95 10.57
CA GLN A 8 -12.82 -10.27 11.75
C GLN A 8 -13.47 -8.93 11.40
N LEU A 9 -13.05 -8.31 10.29
CA LEU A 9 -13.63 -7.07 9.76
C LEU A 9 -14.82 -7.32 8.81
N HIS A 10 -15.32 -8.56 8.70
CA HIS A 10 -16.45 -8.85 7.82
C HIS A 10 -17.71 -8.08 8.26
N GLY A 11 -18.28 -7.28 7.35
CA GLY A 11 -19.45 -6.46 7.61
C GLY A 11 -19.15 -5.11 8.30
N VAL A 12 -17.88 -4.83 8.64
CA VAL A 12 -17.46 -3.53 9.16
C VAL A 12 -17.28 -2.56 7.99
N GLN A 13 -17.99 -1.44 8.03
CA GLN A 13 -17.79 -0.34 7.07
C GLN A 13 -16.55 0.45 7.46
N LEU A 14 -15.59 0.55 6.54
CA LEU A 14 -14.38 1.34 6.72
C LEU A 14 -14.52 2.69 6.00
N TRP A 15 -13.96 3.74 6.60
CA TRP A 15 -13.89 5.09 6.04
C TRP A 15 -12.42 5.48 5.88
N LEU A 16 -12.08 5.95 4.68
CA LEU A 16 -10.71 6.25 4.29
C LEU A 16 -10.59 7.75 4.00
N ASP A 17 -9.87 8.47 4.87
CA ASP A 17 -9.52 9.87 4.64
C ASP A 17 -8.50 10.00 3.50
N CYS A 18 -8.64 11.04 2.66
CA CYS A 18 -7.70 11.30 1.57
C CYS A 18 -6.24 11.46 2.04
N GLY A 19 -6.05 12.13 3.18
CA GLY A 19 -4.73 12.41 3.76
C GLY A 19 -3.92 13.48 3.03
N TRP A 20 -4.40 14.00 1.90
CA TRP A 20 -3.80 15.12 1.18
C TRP A 20 -4.01 16.43 1.96
N THR A 21 -2.98 17.28 2.01
CA THR A 21 -3.05 18.59 2.68
C THR A 21 -4.22 19.42 2.15
N ASN A 22 -5.08 19.93 3.04
CA ASN A 22 -6.30 20.68 2.72
C ASN A 22 -7.37 19.88 1.94
N CYS A 23 -7.37 18.54 2.04
CA CYS A 23 -8.42 17.70 1.49
C CYS A 23 -9.17 16.93 2.58
N GLU A 24 -10.48 17.20 2.70
CA GLU A 24 -11.36 16.59 3.72
C GLU A 24 -12.23 15.45 3.16
N LYS A 25 -11.97 14.99 1.93
CA LYS A 25 -12.77 13.93 1.31
C LYS A 25 -12.52 12.58 1.97
N GLN A 26 -13.59 11.81 2.13
CA GLN A 26 -13.59 10.46 2.68
C GLN A 26 -14.21 9.47 1.70
N PHE A 27 -13.77 8.22 1.75
CA PHE A 27 -14.18 7.17 0.82
C PHE A 27 -14.47 5.87 1.53
N SER A 28 -15.39 5.09 0.97
CA SER A 28 -15.78 3.78 1.49
C SER A 28 -14.98 2.64 0.82
N SER A 29 -14.33 2.94 -0.29
CA SER A 29 -13.62 1.99 -1.15
C SER A 29 -12.19 2.46 -1.44
N LEU A 30 -11.25 1.52 -1.43
CA LEU A 30 -9.86 1.77 -1.83
C LEU A 30 -9.78 2.27 -3.29
N THR A 31 -10.64 1.77 -4.17
CA THR A 31 -10.67 2.18 -5.58
C THR A 31 -11.07 3.65 -5.74
N GLU A 32 -12.08 4.10 -4.98
CA GLU A 32 -12.51 5.49 -4.98
C GLU A 32 -11.40 6.41 -4.45
N LEU A 33 -10.75 6.01 -3.35
CA LEU A 33 -9.63 6.76 -2.79
C LEU A 33 -8.46 6.87 -3.78
N LYS A 34 -8.07 5.78 -4.45
CA LYS A 34 -7.00 5.78 -5.46
C LYS A 34 -7.31 6.72 -6.61
N GLN A 35 -8.53 6.67 -7.12
CA GLN A 35 -8.97 7.55 -8.20
C GLN A 35 -8.92 9.01 -7.76
N HIS A 36 -9.46 9.32 -6.58
CA HIS A 36 -9.44 10.67 -6.04
C HIS A 36 -8.02 11.21 -5.81
N GLN A 37 -7.13 10.41 -5.22
CA GLN A 37 -5.74 10.82 -5.03
C GLN A 37 -5.03 11.05 -6.36
N SER A 38 -5.29 10.22 -7.38
CA SER A 38 -4.76 10.41 -8.74
C SER A 38 -5.17 11.75 -9.35
N ASP A 39 -6.37 12.24 -9.03
CA ASP A 39 -6.85 13.53 -9.53
C ASP A 39 -6.08 14.72 -8.93
N HIS A 40 -5.60 14.62 -7.68
CA HIS A 40 -4.72 15.66 -7.10
C HIS A 40 -3.41 15.83 -7.89
N TYR A 41 -2.82 14.73 -8.38
CA TYR A 41 -1.61 14.81 -9.20
C TYR A 41 -1.86 15.43 -10.58
N LYS A 42 -3.07 15.26 -11.14
CA LYS A 42 -3.46 15.93 -12.40
C LYS A 42 -3.52 17.45 -12.19
N VAL A 43 -4.17 17.89 -11.12
CA VAL A 43 -4.23 19.32 -10.75
C VAL A 43 -2.82 19.87 -10.50
N LEU A 44 -1.99 19.18 -9.72
CA LEU A 44 -0.60 19.58 -9.50
C LEU A 44 0.20 19.71 -10.81
N LYS A 45 -0.06 18.84 -11.79
CA LYS A 45 0.62 18.88 -13.09
C LYS A 45 0.21 20.11 -13.90
N GLU A 46 -1.06 20.48 -13.84
CA GLU A 46 -1.57 21.70 -14.47
C GLU A 46 -0.96 22.93 -13.79
N GLU A 47 -0.90 22.97 -12.45
CA GLU A 47 -0.29 24.07 -11.69
C GLU A 47 1.23 24.19 -11.93
N ALA A 48 1.93 23.06 -12.03
CA ALA A 48 3.36 23.02 -12.32
C ALA A 48 3.70 23.57 -13.73
N ALA A 49 2.75 23.60 -14.65
CA ALA A 49 2.96 24.23 -15.97
C ALA A 49 3.11 25.76 -15.87
N TYR A 50 2.64 26.37 -14.79
CA TYR A 50 2.65 27.82 -14.58
C TYR A 50 3.61 28.27 -13.46
N THR A 51 4.23 27.34 -12.74
CA THR A 51 5.10 27.62 -11.59
C THR A 51 6.48 27.02 -11.80
N SER A 52 7.53 27.70 -11.30
CA SER A 52 8.92 27.20 -11.38
C SER A 52 9.32 26.32 -10.18
N CYS A 53 8.37 25.91 -9.36
CA CYS A 53 8.63 25.12 -8.16
C CYS A 53 8.55 23.63 -8.45
N THR A 54 9.41 22.84 -7.79
CA THR A 54 9.30 21.38 -7.83
C THR A 54 8.01 20.94 -7.15
N PRO A 55 7.12 20.20 -7.85
CA PRO A 55 5.88 19.73 -7.25
C PRO A 55 6.17 18.70 -6.16
N LEU A 56 5.46 18.81 -5.03
CA LEU A 56 5.59 17.91 -3.87
C LEU A 56 4.29 17.11 -3.70
N CYS A 57 4.42 15.88 -3.20
CA CYS A 57 3.25 15.11 -2.78
C CYS A 57 2.55 15.77 -1.59
N GLY A 58 1.23 15.97 -1.67
CA GLY A 58 0.45 16.59 -0.60
C GLY A 58 0.29 15.75 0.68
N ILE A 59 0.79 14.50 0.69
CA ILE A 59 0.70 13.56 1.83
C ILE A 59 2.06 13.39 2.53
N CYS A 60 3.13 13.15 1.76
CA CYS A 60 4.48 12.91 2.30
C CYS A 60 5.51 14.00 1.99
N HIS A 61 5.13 15.03 1.23
CA HIS A 61 5.99 16.15 0.83
C HIS A 61 7.27 15.75 0.08
N THR A 62 7.32 14.53 -0.46
CA THR A 62 8.44 14.09 -1.31
C THR A 62 8.32 14.74 -2.69
N PRO A 63 9.43 15.17 -3.31
CA PRO A 63 9.44 15.67 -4.69
C PRO A 63 8.89 14.67 -5.69
N LEU A 64 8.13 15.16 -6.66
CA LEU A 64 7.49 14.34 -7.68
C LEU A 64 8.03 14.65 -9.07
N ASN A 65 8.21 13.61 -9.88
CA ASN A 65 8.37 13.75 -11.32
C ASN A 65 7.01 13.56 -12.02
N LEU A 66 6.27 14.65 -12.22
CA LEU A 66 4.92 14.60 -12.83
C LEU A 66 4.90 14.23 -14.33
N ASN A 67 6.08 14.06 -14.95
CA ASN A 67 6.20 13.54 -16.31
C ASN A 67 6.33 12.00 -16.34
N ASP A 68 6.68 11.38 -15.21
CA ASP A 68 6.70 9.93 -15.05
C ASP A 68 5.38 9.46 -14.40
N TYR A 69 4.39 9.20 -15.24
CA TYR A 69 3.06 8.76 -14.79
C TYR A 69 3.14 7.43 -14.02
N ASP A 70 3.99 6.49 -14.45
CA ASP A 70 4.15 5.20 -13.81
C ASP A 70 4.69 5.37 -12.37
N SER A 71 5.67 6.26 -12.16
CA SER A 71 6.18 6.58 -10.82
C SER A 71 5.14 7.27 -9.95
N VAL A 72 4.38 8.23 -10.50
CA VAL A 72 3.34 8.95 -9.76
C VAL A 72 2.19 8.01 -9.36
N GLU A 73 1.79 7.12 -10.26
CA GLU A 73 0.75 6.13 -10.01
C GLU A 73 1.15 5.18 -8.87
N ARG A 74 2.37 4.60 -8.92
CA ARG A 74 2.88 3.75 -7.83
C ARG A 74 2.87 4.48 -6.49
N HIS A 75 3.38 5.71 -6.48
CA HIS A 75 3.44 6.53 -5.28
C HIS A 75 2.06 6.82 -4.71
N SER A 76 1.10 7.22 -5.56
CA SER A 76 -0.29 7.47 -5.17
C SER A 76 -0.96 6.21 -4.64
N TYR A 77 -0.80 5.07 -5.31
CA TYR A 77 -1.46 3.83 -4.92
C TYR A 77 -0.91 3.26 -3.62
N TYR A 78 0.38 3.48 -3.34
CA TYR A 78 0.97 3.17 -2.05
C TYR A 78 0.33 3.98 -0.90
N HIS A 79 0.10 5.28 -1.11
CA HIS A 79 -0.63 6.10 -0.14
C HIS A 79 -2.04 5.57 0.14
N ALA A 80 -2.84 5.32 -0.90
CA ALA A 80 -4.18 4.77 -0.74
C ALA A 80 -4.18 3.44 0.02
N TRP A 81 -3.26 2.54 -0.35
CA TRP A 81 -3.12 1.23 0.29
C TRP A 81 -2.69 1.32 1.76
N SER A 82 -1.68 2.15 2.06
CA SER A 82 -1.21 2.35 3.45
C SER A 82 -2.28 2.99 4.33
N ILE A 83 -3.06 3.94 3.84
CA ILE A 83 -4.24 4.48 4.53
C ILE A 83 -5.21 3.36 4.87
N HIS A 84 -5.57 2.53 3.88
CA HIS A 84 -6.50 1.43 4.06
C HIS A 84 -5.99 0.39 5.07
N LEU A 85 -4.70 0.05 5.05
CA LEU A 85 -4.11 -0.83 6.06
C LEU A 85 -4.18 -0.24 7.46
N ARG A 86 -3.84 1.04 7.64
CA ARG A 86 -3.89 1.70 8.95
C ARG A 86 -5.31 1.74 9.52
N VAL A 87 -6.31 2.03 8.68
CA VAL A 87 -7.72 2.00 9.09
C VAL A 87 -8.12 0.59 9.51
N LYS A 88 -7.78 -0.43 8.72
CA LYS A 88 -8.02 -1.84 9.08
C LYS A 88 -7.34 -2.24 10.40
N GLY A 89 -6.07 -1.91 10.56
CA GLY A 89 -5.29 -2.20 11.76
C GLY A 89 -5.89 -1.53 12.99
N ARG A 90 -6.35 -0.28 12.85
CA ARG A 90 -7.07 0.44 13.91
C ARG A 90 -8.38 -0.24 14.30
N GLU A 91 -9.19 -0.63 13.33
CA GLU A 91 -10.45 -1.34 13.63
C GLU A 91 -10.18 -2.70 14.28
N LEU A 92 -9.18 -3.45 13.82
CA LEU A 92 -8.77 -4.71 14.47
C LEU A 92 -8.26 -4.48 15.89
N GLN A 93 -7.46 -3.43 16.11
CA GLN A 93 -6.97 -3.07 17.44
C GLN A 93 -8.11 -2.77 18.40
N VAL A 94 -9.11 -2.00 17.96
CA VAL A 94 -10.32 -1.69 18.77
C VAL A 94 -11.12 -2.95 19.03
N LEU A 95 -11.42 -3.75 18.00
CA LEU A 95 -12.23 -4.97 18.10
C LEU A 95 -11.62 -6.01 19.05
N ASN A 96 -10.29 -6.13 19.06
CA ASN A 96 -9.58 -7.11 19.89
C ASN A 96 -9.05 -6.51 21.20
N ASN A 97 -9.33 -5.23 21.49
CA ASN A 97 -8.80 -4.50 22.65
C ASN A 97 -7.27 -4.63 22.79
N TRP A 98 -6.55 -4.47 21.67
CA TRP A 98 -5.09 -4.55 21.65
C TRP A 98 -4.45 -3.24 22.14
N PRO A 99 -3.21 -3.29 22.66
CA PRO A 99 -2.47 -2.10 23.06
C PRO A 99 -2.31 -1.09 21.91
N PRO A 100 -2.17 0.22 22.20
CA PRO A 100 -1.90 1.25 21.20
C PRO A 100 -0.69 0.91 20.33
N CYS A 101 -0.74 1.34 19.06
CA CYS A 101 0.36 1.14 18.13
C CYS A 101 1.54 2.03 18.54
N LEU A 102 2.70 1.42 18.74
CA LEU A 102 3.95 2.11 19.12
C LEU A 102 4.77 2.58 17.92
N SER A 103 4.25 2.35 16.70
CA SER A 103 4.93 2.78 15.48
C SER A 103 5.02 4.30 15.41
N ASP A 104 6.22 4.76 15.08
CA ASP A 104 6.56 6.17 14.95
C ASP A 104 5.56 6.89 14.03
N THR A 105 5.04 8.02 14.51
CA THR A 105 4.12 8.87 13.74
C THR A 105 4.81 9.49 12.53
N SER A 106 6.12 9.75 12.62
CA SER A 106 6.86 10.54 11.63
C SER A 106 7.02 9.82 10.29
N SER A 107 7.12 8.49 10.31
CA SER A 107 7.33 7.67 9.11
C SER A 107 6.05 7.17 8.46
N ARG A 108 4.88 7.36 9.08
CA ARG A 108 3.60 6.75 8.63
C ARG A 108 3.20 7.11 7.21
N ASN A 109 3.59 8.29 6.76
CA ASN A 109 3.23 8.79 5.44
C ASN A 109 4.36 8.59 4.43
N MET A 110 5.54 8.11 4.83
CA MET A 110 6.64 7.95 3.90
C MET A 110 6.37 6.81 2.92
N VAL A 111 6.61 7.09 1.64
CA VAL A 111 6.59 6.08 0.58
C VAL A 111 8.04 5.60 0.40
N PRO A 112 8.31 4.29 0.40
CA PRO A 112 9.64 3.79 0.07
C PRO A 112 10.03 4.15 -1.37
N GLU A 113 11.30 4.03 -1.71
CA GLU A 113 11.72 4.21 -3.11
C GLU A 113 11.13 3.08 -3.98
N LEU A 114 10.33 3.45 -4.98
CA LEU A 114 9.62 2.53 -5.88
C LEU A 114 10.00 2.82 -7.35
N PRO A 115 11.25 2.56 -7.77
CA PRO A 115 11.76 2.98 -9.07
C PRO A 115 11.13 2.21 -10.25
N THR A 116 10.61 1.00 -10.01
CA THR A 116 10.02 0.14 -11.05
C THR A 116 8.68 -0.41 -10.60
N LYS A 117 7.95 -1.01 -11.55
CA LYS A 117 6.75 -1.82 -11.29
C LYS A 117 7.06 -2.90 -10.26
N PHE A 118 6.04 -3.27 -9.48
CA PHE A 118 6.09 -4.46 -8.64
C PHE A 118 6.04 -5.69 -9.56
N GLU A 119 7.06 -6.53 -9.48
CA GLU A 119 7.21 -7.72 -10.33
C GLU A 119 7.11 -8.97 -9.45
N CYS A 120 6.34 -9.97 -9.91
CA CYS A 120 6.23 -11.23 -9.19
C CYS A 120 7.56 -12.01 -9.28
N GLY A 121 8.05 -12.50 -8.15
CA GLY A 121 9.26 -13.33 -8.09
C GLY A 121 9.01 -14.84 -8.20
N TRP A 122 7.76 -15.28 -8.42
CA TRP A 122 7.45 -16.71 -8.57
C TRP A 122 7.91 -17.24 -9.91
N GLU A 123 8.38 -18.49 -9.92
CA GLU A 123 8.81 -19.17 -11.14
C GLU A 123 7.64 -19.22 -12.15
N TYR A 124 7.93 -18.89 -13.41
CA TYR A 124 6.95 -18.81 -14.50
C TYR A 124 5.82 -17.79 -14.29
N CYS A 125 6.05 -16.74 -13.49
CA CYS A 125 5.07 -15.66 -13.32
C CYS A 125 5.62 -14.30 -13.78
N ASP A 126 5.14 -13.84 -14.94
CA ASP A 126 5.53 -12.55 -15.52
C ASP A 126 4.62 -11.37 -15.09
N TYR A 127 3.86 -11.54 -13.99
CA TYR A 127 2.92 -10.51 -13.55
C TYR A 127 3.67 -9.27 -13.02
N ARG A 128 3.27 -8.09 -13.52
CA ARG A 128 3.81 -6.80 -13.12
C ARG A 128 2.68 -5.78 -12.96
N THR A 129 2.80 -4.91 -11.96
CA THR A 129 1.79 -3.85 -11.70
C THR A 129 2.40 -2.64 -11.01
N ASN A 130 1.80 -1.46 -11.18
CA ASN A 130 2.08 -0.30 -10.34
C ASN A 130 1.25 -0.30 -9.03
N ASP A 131 0.26 -1.17 -8.93
CA ASP A 131 -0.69 -1.21 -7.82
C ASP A 131 -0.28 -2.23 -6.77
N ILE A 132 0.19 -1.75 -5.62
CA ILE A 132 0.64 -2.60 -4.51
C ILE A 132 -0.48 -3.48 -3.94
N SER A 133 -1.74 -3.05 -3.97
CA SER A 133 -2.83 -3.90 -3.48
C SER A 133 -3.13 -5.05 -4.45
N GLU A 134 -3.05 -4.77 -5.76
CA GLU A 134 -3.15 -5.82 -6.78
C GLU A 134 -1.95 -6.77 -6.71
N PHE A 135 -0.75 -6.24 -6.47
CA PHE A 135 0.44 -7.06 -6.28
C PHE A 135 0.30 -8.05 -5.12
N PHE A 136 -0.12 -7.59 -3.94
CA PHE A 136 -0.33 -8.48 -2.79
C PHE A 136 -1.47 -9.48 -3.02
N SER A 137 -2.56 -9.05 -3.66
CA SER A 137 -3.68 -9.94 -4.06
C SER A 137 -3.25 -11.00 -5.07
N HIS A 138 -2.34 -10.66 -5.97
CA HIS A 138 -1.75 -11.59 -6.92
C HIS A 138 -0.83 -12.59 -6.21
N VAL A 139 0.15 -12.12 -5.43
CA VAL A 139 1.12 -12.97 -4.72
C VAL A 139 0.44 -13.95 -3.77
N SER A 140 -0.65 -13.55 -3.10
CA SER A 140 -1.38 -14.45 -2.20
C SER A 140 -1.94 -15.69 -2.91
N ARG A 141 -2.29 -15.60 -4.21
CA ARG A 141 -2.84 -16.73 -4.98
C ARG A 141 -1.81 -17.81 -5.26
N HIS A 142 -0.52 -17.47 -5.34
CA HIS A 142 0.53 -18.49 -5.51
C HIS A 142 0.61 -19.45 -4.32
N SER A 143 0.40 -18.93 -3.11
CA SER A 143 0.37 -19.74 -1.88
C SER A 143 -0.84 -20.69 -1.79
N GLU A 144 -1.90 -20.41 -2.56
CA GLU A 144 -3.12 -21.23 -2.60
C GLU A 144 -2.99 -22.39 -3.59
N VAL A 145 -2.08 -22.26 -4.58
CA VAL A 145 -1.92 -23.22 -5.69
C VAL A 145 -0.85 -24.30 -5.39
N SER A 146 0.01 -24.12 -4.40
CA SER A 146 1.22 -24.94 -4.20
C SER A 146 1.25 -25.69 -2.84
N PHE A 147 0.48 -26.78 -2.71
CA PHE A 147 0.62 -27.71 -1.58
C PHE A 147 1.80 -28.70 -1.69
N HIS A 148 2.66 -28.61 -2.72
CA HIS A 148 3.75 -29.57 -2.93
C HIS A 148 5.18 -29.04 -2.71
N GLU A 149 5.41 -27.72 -2.69
CA GLU A 149 6.79 -27.16 -2.72
C GLU A 149 7.02 -26.06 -1.66
N ILE A 150 6.42 -26.19 -0.47
CA ILE A 150 6.51 -25.16 0.59
C ILE A 150 7.91 -25.08 1.25
N LEU A 151 8.83 -26.01 0.97
CA LEU A 151 10.12 -26.06 1.67
C LEU A 151 11.29 -25.28 1.03
N PHE A 152 11.16 -24.69 -0.16
CA PHE A 152 12.32 -24.10 -0.85
C PHE A 152 12.36 -22.58 -1.07
N ASN A 153 11.27 -21.82 -0.88
CA ASN A 153 11.23 -20.43 -1.43
C ASN A 153 10.92 -19.30 -0.45
N PHE A 154 11.29 -19.43 0.83
CA PHE A 154 11.24 -18.28 1.75
C PHE A 154 12.42 -17.28 1.60
N LEU A 155 13.42 -17.58 0.76
CA LEU A 155 14.61 -16.74 0.57
C LEU A 155 14.68 -16.01 -0.79
N PHE A 156 13.81 -16.34 -1.76
CA PHE A 156 13.91 -15.79 -3.12
C PHE A 156 12.95 -14.63 -3.43
N ILE A 157 11.98 -14.35 -2.57
CA ILE A 157 10.94 -13.36 -2.87
C ILE A 157 11.47 -11.92 -2.71
N PHE A 158 12.53 -11.67 -1.95
CA PHE A 158 13.02 -10.31 -1.71
C PHE A 158 14.56 -10.20 -1.49
N PRO A 159 15.37 -10.06 -2.55
CA PRO A 159 16.80 -9.78 -2.39
C PRO A 159 17.12 -8.34 -1.93
N TRP A 160 16.13 -7.44 -1.94
CA TRP A 160 16.30 -6.01 -1.65
C TRP A 160 15.56 -5.53 -0.40
N LEU A 161 14.73 -6.36 0.22
CA LEU A 161 14.20 -6.05 1.54
C LEU A 161 15.19 -6.55 2.57
N SER A 162 15.95 -5.62 3.14
CA SER A 162 16.71 -5.85 4.36
C SER A 162 15.86 -6.65 5.36
N ILE A 163 16.49 -7.59 6.06
CA ILE A 163 15.91 -8.55 7.02
C ILE A 163 14.91 -7.87 8.00
N HIS A 164 15.00 -6.56 8.18
CA HIS A 164 14.06 -5.73 8.95
C HIS A 164 12.63 -5.66 8.39
N ILE A 165 12.36 -5.95 7.11
CA ILE A 165 10.99 -5.91 6.54
C ILE A 165 10.37 -7.31 6.43
N MET A 166 11.17 -8.39 6.47
CA MET A 166 10.61 -9.74 6.70
C MET A 166 9.99 -9.85 8.10
N VAL A 167 10.53 -9.10 9.07
CA VAL A 167 9.85 -8.86 10.34
C VAL A 167 8.51 -8.17 10.08
N ILE A 168 8.40 -7.16 9.23
CA ILE A 168 7.11 -6.47 8.98
C ILE A 168 6.06 -7.38 8.30
N LEU A 169 6.41 -8.32 7.42
CA LEU A 169 5.42 -9.21 6.79
C LEU A 169 5.05 -10.43 7.65
N VAL A 170 5.97 -10.93 8.48
CA VAL A 170 5.66 -11.99 9.48
C VAL A 170 5.02 -11.39 10.74
N PHE A 171 5.36 -10.15 11.09
CA PHE A 171 4.69 -9.37 12.13
C PHE A 171 3.43 -8.66 11.64
N ALA A 172 3.16 -8.50 10.35
CA ALA A 172 1.82 -8.08 9.90
C ALA A 172 0.75 -9.15 10.19
N VAL A 173 1.17 -10.38 10.48
CA VAL A 173 0.31 -11.45 10.99
C VAL A 173 0.23 -11.44 12.53
N LEU A 174 1.04 -10.62 13.23
CA LEU A 174 1.08 -10.56 14.70
C LEU A 174 1.08 -9.17 15.37
N THR A 175 1.19 -8.04 14.67
CA THR A 175 1.19 -6.69 15.24
C THR A 175 0.95 -5.61 14.18
N CYS A 176 -0.12 -4.82 14.39
CA CYS A 176 -0.47 -3.52 13.81
C CYS A 176 -0.89 -3.46 12.33
#